data_AF-A0A351Y372-F1
#
_entry.id   AF-A0A351Y372-F1
#
_cell.length_a   1.000
_cell.length_b   1.000
_cell.length_c   1.000
_cell.angle_alpha   90.00
_cell.angle_beta   90.00
_cell.angle_gamma   90.00
#
_symmetry.space_group_name_H-M   'P 1'
#
loop_
_entity.id
_entity.type
_entity.pdbx_description
1 polymer ?
#
loop_
_entity_poly.entity_id
_entity_poly.type
_entity_poly.pdbx_seq_one_letter_code
_entity_poly.pdbx_strand_id
1 'polypeptide(L)'
;MFSPANNFIVKDGKLTIALYPNFKAGNDTITINIPGLDPIIIPVIVNPGAAKNILLKLEKSRMDLSTTPGSKGTINVVDSRNNKVTK
;
A
#
# COMPACT_ATOMS: atom_id res chain seq x y z
N MET A 1 4.56 3.02 -13.19
CA MET A 1 5.17 2.87 -14.52
C MET A 1 6.14 4.03 -14.69
N PHE A 2 7.45 3.79 -14.61
CA PHE A 2 8.44 4.83 -14.86
C PHE A 2 8.51 5.09 -16.37
N SER A 3 8.38 6.35 -16.78
CA SER A 3 8.44 6.75 -18.19
C SER A 3 9.85 6.51 -18.76
N PRO A 4 10.02 6.04 -20.01
CA PRO A 4 11.29 5.49 -20.52
C PRO A 4 12.41 6.51 -20.80
N ALA A 5 12.24 7.80 -20.49
CA ALA A 5 13.16 8.84 -20.96
C ALA A 5 13.56 9.87 -19.89
N ASN A 6 13.76 9.43 -18.64
CA ASN A 6 14.43 10.28 -17.66
C ASN A 6 15.94 9.97 -17.69
N ASN A 7 16.70 10.76 -18.44
CA ASN A 7 18.15 10.74 -18.35
C ASN A 7 18.55 11.19 -16.94
N PHE A 8 19.02 10.26 -16.11
CA PHE A 8 19.55 10.58 -14.79
C PHE A 8 20.88 11.31 -14.96
N ILE A 9 20.96 12.59 -14.57
CA ILE A 9 22.21 13.34 -14.54
C ILE A 9 22.90 13.02 -13.21
N VAL A 10 24.02 12.29 -13.26
CA VAL A 10 24.88 12.05 -12.11
C VAL A 10 25.78 13.26 -11.92
N LYS A 11 25.61 14.01 -10.83
CA LYS A 11 26.42 15.20 -10.52
C LYS A 11 27.45 14.82 -9.45
N ASP A 12 28.74 15.04 -9.74
CA ASP A 12 29.84 14.74 -8.82
C ASP A 12 29.86 13.27 -8.33
N GLY A 13 29.47 12.33 -9.21
CA GLY A 13 29.36 10.91 -8.88
C GLY A 13 28.17 10.55 -7.99
N LYS A 14 27.25 11.49 -7.73
CA LYS A 14 26.09 11.30 -6.85
C LYS A 14 24.78 11.46 -7.62
N LEU A 15 23.84 10.58 -7.30
CA LEU A 15 22.47 10.63 -7.77
C LEU A 15 21.56 10.34 -6.58
N THR A 16 20.56 11.19 -6.35
CA THR A 16 19.54 10.96 -5.33
C THR A 16 18.23 10.60 -6.01
N ILE A 17 17.66 9.44 -5.65
CA ILE A 17 16.40 8.95 -6.18
C ILE A 17 15.42 8.84 -5.02
N ALA A 18 14.28 9.53 -5.11
CA ALA A 18 13.17 9.32 -4.19
C ALA A 18 12.38 8.09 -4.64
N LEU A 19 12.18 7.15 -3.73
CA LEU A 19 11.43 5.92 -3.96
C LEU A 19 10.25 5.88 -3.01
N TYR A 20 9.08 5.55 -3.55
CA TYR A 20 7.87 5.36 -2.77
C TYR A 20 7.43 3.92 -2.96
N PRO A 21 7.33 3.13 -1.88
CA PRO A 21 6.73 1.81 -1.96
C PRO A 21 5.25 1.93 -2.32
N ASN A 22 4.61 0.80 -2.60
CA ASN A 22 3.17 0.71 -2.75
C ASN A 22 2.48 1.29 -1.51
N PHE A 23 1.37 1.97 -1.73
CA PHE A 23 0.56 2.51 -0.64
C PHE A 23 -0.40 1.49 -0.02
N LYS A 24 -0.37 0.25 -0.51
CA LYS A 24 -1.04 -0.90 0.08
C LYS A 24 -0.16 -1.54 1.14
N ALA A 25 -0.71 -1.72 2.35
CA ALA A 25 -0.02 -2.44 3.40
C ALA A 25 0.23 -3.90 3.03
N GLY A 26 1.40 -4.41 3.41
CA GLY A 26 1.88 -5.75 3.08
C GLY A 26 3.34 -5.74 2.64
N ASN A 27 3.77 -6.87 2.09
CA ASN A 27 5.08 -7.00 1.48
C ASN A 27 5.08 -6.30 0.12
N ASP A 28 6.12 -5.53 -0.15
CA ASP A 28 6.36 -4.90 -1.43
C ASP A 28 7.86 -4.98 -1.79
N THR A 29 8.17 -4.73 -3.05
CA THR A 29 9.53 -4.80 -3.56
C THR A 29 9.80 -3.59 -4.43
N ILE A 30 10.82 -2.82 -4.08
CA ILE A 30 11.29 -1.71 -4.91
C ILE A 30 12.42 -2.21 -5.79
N THR A 31 12.22 -2.15 -7.10
CA THR A 31 13.23 -2.50 -8.10
C THR A 31 13.78 -1.23 -8.73
N ILE A 32 15.10 -1.08 -8.68
CA ILE A 32 15.83 0.05 -9.29
C ILE A 32 16.64 -0.50 -10.45
N ASN A 33 16.29 -0.06 -11.66
CA ASN A 33 16.99 -0.41 -12.90
C ASN A 33 17.65 0.85 -13.46
N ILE A 34 18.97 0.97 -13.29
CA ILE A 34 19.77 2.06 -13.87
C ILE A 34 20.60 1.45 -15.01
N PRO A 35 20.49 1.95 -16.26
CA PRO A 35 21.29 1.45 -17.37
C PRO A 35 22.79 1.43 -17.06
N GLY A 36 23.46 0.32 -17.36
CA GLY A 36 24.89 0.14 -17.11
C GLY A 36 25.26 -0.26 -15.67
N LEU A 37 24.28 -0.40 -14.77
CA LEU A 37 24.46 -0.95 -13.42
C LEU A 37 23.62 -2.22 -13.24
N ASP A 38 24.05 -3.07 -12.31
CA ASP A 38 23.24 -4.21 -11.90
C ASP A 38 21.94 -3.76 -11.22
N PRO A 39 20.81 -4.44 -11.47
CA PRO A 39 19.56 -4.15 -10.80
C PRO A 39 19.68 -4.25 -9.27
N ILE A 40 19.07 -3.30 -8.57
CA ILE A 40 18.99 -3.32 -7.11
C ILE A 40 17.55 -3.67 -6.73
N ILE A 41 17.39 -4.69 -5.90
CA ILE A 41 16.09 -5.17 -5.40
C ILE A 41 16.05 -4.95 -3.89
N ILE A 42 15.09 -4.14 -3.43
CA ILE A 42 14.94 -3.78 -2.03
C ILE A 42 13.60 -4.31 -1.52
N PRO A 43 13.58 -5.35 -0.67
CA PRO A 43 12.34 -5.79 -0.04
C PRO A 43 11.91 -4.76 1.00
N VAL A 44 10.62 -4.43 1.03
CA VAL A 44 10.04 -3.45 1.94
C VAL A 44 8.75 -3.98 2.54
N ILE A 45 8.50 -3.63 3.80
CA ILE A 45 7.23 -3.92 4.47
C ILE A 45 6.49 -2.60 4.64
N VAL A 46 5.33 -2.50 4.00
CA VAL A 46 4.45 -1.35 4.11
C VAL A 46 3.49 -1.61 5.25
N ASN A 47 3.64 -0.85 6.33
CA ASN A 47 2.72 -0.91 7.46
C ASN A 47 1.48 -0.08 7.16
N PRO A 48 0.29 -0.50 7.63
CA PRO A 48 -0.89 0.36 7.60
C PRO A 48 -0.62 1.61 8.43
N GLY A 49 -1.20 2.74 8.00
CA GLY A 49 -1.17 3.97 8.79
C GLY A 49 -2.06 3.88 10.03
N ALA A 50 -2.17 5.01 10.75
CA ALA A 50 -3.10 5.11 11.86
C ALA A 50 -4.54 4.80 11.43
N ALA A 51 -5.28 4.11 12.30
CA ALA A 51 -6.69 3.82 12.09
C ALA A 51 -7.48 5.12 11.87
N LYS A 52 -8.30 5.13 10.81
CA LYS A 52 -9.11 6.30 10.45
C LYS A 52 -10.57 5.97 10.18
N ASN A 53 -10.85 4.83 9.55
CA ASN A 53 -12.19 4.45 9.14
C ASN A 53 -12.54 3.05 9.63
N ILE A 54 -13.84 2.78 9.74
CA ILE A 54 -14.39 1.45 9.97
C ILE A 54 -15.17 1.06 8.71
N LEU A 55 -14.81 -0.07 8.10
CA LEU A 55 -15.55 -0.68 7.02
C LEU A 55 -16.43 -1.80 7.57
N LEU A 56 -17.74 -1.58 7.50
CA LEU A 56 -18.75 -2.59 7.74
C LEU A 56 -19.16 -3.21 6.40
N LYS A 57 -19.08 -4.53 6.31
CA LYS A 57 -19.61 -5.30 5.18
C LYS A 57 -20.65 -6.28 5.69
N LEU A 58 -21.90 -6.06 5.30
CA LEU A 58 -23.02 -6.96 5.56
C LEU A 58 -23.05 -8.11 4.54
N GLU A 59 -23.63 -9.24 4.92
CA GLU A 59 -23.89 -10.33 3.98
C GLU A 59 -24.90 -9.88 2.91
N LYS A 60 -24.77 -10.38 1.67
CA LYS A 60 -25.61 -9.95 0.53
C LYS A 60 -27.11 -10.05 0.76
N SER A 61 -27.55 -10.99 1.61
CA SER A 61 -28.96 -11.20 1.95
C SER A 61 -29.52 -10.15 2.92
N ARG A 62 -28.67 -9.26 3.47
CA ARG A 62 -29.08 -8.18 4.38
C ARG A 62 -28.35 -6.88 4.05
N MET A 63 -29.09 -5.88 3.58
CA MET A 63 -28.59 -4.52 3.38
C MET A 63 -29.00 -3.58 4.52
N ASP A 64 -29.64 -4.11 5.56
CA ASP A 64 -30.12 -3.37 6.71
C ASP A 64 -29.41 -3.80 8.01
N LEU A 65 -29.18 -2.82 8.88
CA LEU A 65 -28.74 -3.04 10.25
C LEU A 65 -29.98 -3.25 11.13
N SER A 66 -30.48 -4.48 11.18
CA SER A 66 -31.58 -4.82 12.09
C SER A 66 -31.09 -4.86 13.54
N THR A 67 -31.92 -4.43 14.48
CA THR A 67 -31.66 -4.58 15.93
C THR A 67 -31.67 -6.04 16.39
N THR A 68 -32.07 -6.97 15.52
CA THR A 68 -32.07 -8.42 15.79
C THR A 68 -30.64 -8.95 15.91
N PRO A 69 -30.24 -9.48 17.09
CA PRO A 69 -28.94 -10.08 17.28
C PRO A 69 -28.72 -11.28 16.33
N GLY A 70 -27.49 -11.47 15.84
CA GLY A 70 -27.12 -12.61 14.98
C GLY A 70 -26.93 -12.30 13.50
N SER A 71 -27.07 -11.04 13.09
CA SER A 71 -26.73 -10.60 11.75
C SER A 71 -25.23 -10.81 11.49
N LYS A 72 -24.88 -11.61 10.48
CA LYS A 72 -23.50 -11.89 10.09
C LYS A 72 -22.97 -10.76 9.21
N GLY A 73 -21.80 -10.26 9.55
CA GLY A 73 -21.09 -9.22 8.83
C GLY A 73 -19.63 -9.18 9.26
N THR A 74 -18.82 -8.44 8.52
CA THR A 74 -17.41 -8.21 8.89
C THR A 74 -17.18 -6.74 9.17
N ILE A 75 -16.42 -6.48 10.23
CA ILE A 75 -15.95 -5.15 10.60
C ILE A 75 -14.44 -5.14 10.40
N ASN A 76 -13.95 -4.22 9.60
CA ASN A 76 -12.52 -3.99 9.43
C ASN A 76 -12.19 -2.55 9.84
N VAL A 77 -11.17 -2.38 10.66
CA VAL A 77 -10.55 -1.08 10.92
C VAL A 77 -9.52 -0.82 9.82
N VAL A 78 -9.61 0.33 9.16
CA VAL A 78 -8.69 0.69 8.07
C VAL A 78 -8.10 2.08 8.25
N ASP A 79 -6.93 2.30 7.67
CA ASP A 79 -6.29 3.62 7.63
C ASP A 79 -6.94 4.55 6.58
N SER A 80 -6.34 5.73 6.37
CA SER A 80 -6.80 6.71 5.38
C SER A 80 -6.70 6.25 3.92
N ARG A 81 -5.98 5.16 3.66
CA ARG A 81 -5.71 4.59 2.33
C ARG A 81 -6.34 3.20 2.17
N ASN A 82 -7.26 2.83 3.05
CA ASN A 82 -7.96 1.56 3.03
C ASN A 82 -7.05 0.33 3.23
N ASN A 83 -6.00 0.49 4.03
CA ASN A 83 -5.19 -0.63 4.53
C ASN A 83 -5.79 -1.15 5.84
N LYS A 84 -5.91 -2.47 5.95
CA LYS A 84 -6.39 -3.10 7.18
C LYS A 84 -5.38 -2.84 8.31
N VAL A 85 -5.84 -2.26 9.40
CA VAL A 85 -5.07 -2.10 10.63
C VAL A 85 -5.21 -3.40 11.41
N THR A 86 -4.15 -4.20 11.44
CA THR A 86 -4.03 -5.35 12.34
C THR A 86 -3.29 -4.91 13.60
N LYS A 87 -3.88 -5.23 14.76
CA LYS A 87 -3.23 -5.06 16.06
C LYS A 87 -2.16 -6.12 16.27
#